data_AF-A0A914IIQ4-F1
#
_entry.id   AF-A0A914IIQ4-F1
#
_cell.length_a   1.000
_cell.length_b   1.000
_cell.length_c   1.000
_cell.angle_alpha   90.00
_cell.angle_beta   90.00
_cell.angle_gamma   90.00
#
_symmetry.space_group_name_H-M   'P 1'
#
loop_
_entity.id
_entity.type
_entity.pdbx_description
1 polymer ?
#
loop_
_entity_poly.entity_id
_entity_poly.type
_entity_poly.pdbx_seq_one_letter_code
_entity_poly.pdbx_strand_id
1 'polypeptide(L)' 'MVLADLGRRIRNAVGRIGQSAVINEDELNNMLKEISSALIESDVNVKLVIELRNIVKKALNFEEISGGVNKKR' A
#
# COMPACT_ATOMS: atom_id res chain seq x y z
N MET A 1 -21.89 -0.52 -3.41
CA MET A 1 -21.62 0.37 -4.56
C MET A 1 -20.12 0.33 -4.77
N VAL A 2 -19.64 0.03 -5.98
CA VAL A 2 -18.22 -0.24 -6.29
C VAL A 2 -17.29 0.84 -5.73
N LEU A 3 -17.68 2.12 -5.79
CA LEU A 3 -16.90 3.23 -5.21
C LEU A 3 -16.77 3.18 -3.68
N ALA A 4 -17.85 2.84 -2.98
CA ALA A 4 -17.84 2.71 -1.52
C ALA A 4 -17.00 1.49 -1.08
N ASP A 5 -17.03 0.42 -1.88
CA ASP A 5 -16.23 -0.78 -1.66
C ASP A 5 -14.73 -0.53 -1.93
N LEU A 6 -14.40 0.23 -2.97
CA LEU A 6 -13.03 0.68 -3.27
C LEU A 6 -12.47 1.53 -2.12
N GLY A 7 -13.19 2.57 -1.71
CA GLY A 7 -12.78 3.45 -0.63
C GLY A 7 -12.54 2.69 0.68
N ARG A 8 -13.41 1.71 1.00
CA ARG A 8 -13.24 0.84 2.17
C ARG A 8 -11.99 -0.02 2.07
N ARG A 9 -11.72 -0.66 0.92
CA ARG A 9 -10.54 -1.50 0.71
C ARG A 9 -9.23 -0.72 0.86
N ILE A 10 -9.14 0.45 0.23
CA ILE A 10 -7.96 1.31 0.33
C ILE A 10 -7.74 1.76 1.78
N ARG A 11 -8.79 2.23 2.46
CA ARG A 11 -8.69 2.69 3.85
C ARG A 11 -8.25 1.57 4.80
N ASN A 12 -8.75 0.35 4.60
CA ASN A 12 -8.36 -0.80 5.39
C ASN A 12 -6.90 -1.20 5.14
N ALA A 13 -6.46 -1.25 3.88
CA ALA A 13 -5.09 -1.60 3.53
C ALA A 13 -4.08 -0.61 4.15
N VAL A 14 -4.32 0.70 4.02
CA VAL A 14 -3.46 1.74 4.60
C VAL A 14 -3.53 1.73 6.14
N GLY A 15 -4.73 1.53 6.71
CA GLY A 15 -4.93 1.47 8.16
C GLY A 15 -4.14 0.35 8.84
N ARG A 16 -3.99 -0.81 8.17
CA ARG A 16 -3.18 -1.94 8.66
C ARG A 16 -1.71 -1.57 8.83
N ILE A 17 -1.11 -0.88 7.86
CA ILE A 17 0.26 -0.37 8.00
C ILE A 17 0.35 0.67 9.10
N GLY A 18 -0.66 1.55 9.22
CA GLY A 18 -0.76 2.54 10.29
C GLY A 18 -0.66 1.91 11.69
N GLN A 19 -1.35 0.79 11.90
CA GLN A 19 -1.43 0.06 13.17
C GLN A 19 -0.28 -0.93 13.40
N SER A 20 0.41 -1.38 12.34
CA SER A 20 1.52 -2.32 12.48
C SER A 20 2.67 -1.69 13.28
N ALA A 21 3.17 -2.43 14.26
CA ALA A 21 4.23 -2.00 15.16
C ALA A 21 5.61 -1.95 14.46
N VAL A 22 5.77 -2.73 13.39
CA VAL A 22 7.01 -2.84 12.61
C VAL A 22 6.62 -2.81 11.14
N ILE A 23 7.09 -1.82 10.38
CA ILE A 23 6.86 -1.78 8.94
C ILE A 23 7.89 -2.69 8.27
N ASN A 24 7.44 -3.85 7.82
CA ASN A 24 8.24 -4.80 7.04
C ASN A 24 7.98 -4.65 5.53
N GLU A 25 8.95 -5.04 4.71
CA GLU A 25 8.81 -5.03 3.25
C GLU A 25 7.65 -5.94 2.76
N ASP A 26 7.44 -7.07 3.42
CA ASP A 26 6.35 -7.99 3.10
C ASP A 26 4.97 -7.37 3.36
N GLU A 27 4.80 -6.64 4.47
CA GLU A 27 3.55 -5.96 4.80
C GLU A 27 3.26 -4.84 3.79
N LEU A 28 4.29 -4.10 3.38
CA LEU A 28 4.16 -3.07 2.37
C LEU A 28 3.80 -3.64 1.01
N ASN A 29 4.44 -4.73 0.59
CA ASN A 29 4.12 -5.41 -0.67
C ASN A 29 2.69 -5.97 -0.65
N ASN A 30 2.23 -6.51 0.48
CA ASN A 30 0.86 -7.00 0.65
C ASN A 30 -0.17 -5.86 0.57
N MET A 31 0.09 -4.72 1.23
CA MET A 31 -0.76 -3.53 1.12
C MET A 31 -0.86 -3.04 -0.34
N LEU A 32 0.29 -2.91 -1.02
CA LEU A 32 0.33 -2.46 -2.42
C LEU A 32 -0.44 -3.41 -3.34
N LYS A 33 -0.40 -4.72 -3.07
CA LYS A 33 -1.13 -5.73 -3.84
C LYS A 33 -2.64 -5.60 -3.65
N GLU A 34 -3.12 -5.40 -2.43
CA GLU A 34 -4.54 -5.20 -2.12
C GLU A 34 -5.09 -3.93 -2.79
N ILE A 35 -4.35 -2.81 -2.72
CA ILE A 35 -4.72 -1.55 -3.38
C ILE A 35 -4.72 -1.72 -4.90
N SER A 36 -3.69 -2.35 -5.47
CA SER A 36 -3.59 -2.55 -6.92
C SER A 36 -4.74 -3.41 -7.47
N SER A 37 -5.11 -4.48 -6.76
CA SER A 37 -6.27 -5.33 -7.13
C SER A 37 -7.57 -4.53 -7.12
N ALA A 38 -7.79 -3.72 -6.08
CA ALA A 38 -8.99 -2.90 -5.96
C ALA A 38 -9.09 -1.82 -7.07
N LEU A 39 -7.96 -1.21 -7.45
CA LEU A 39 -7.91 -0.24 -8.56
C LEU A 39 -8.22 -0.90 -9.91
N ILE A 40 -7.69 -2.11 -10.15
CA ILE A 40 -7.96 -2.86 -11.39
C ILE A 40 -9.44 -3.27 -11.45
N GLU A 41 -10.02 -3.73 -10.34
CA GLU A 41 -11.45 -4.04 -10.23
C GLU A 41 -12.36 -2.81 -10.44
N SER A 42 -11.82 -1.61 -10.28
CA SER A 42 -12.52 -0.33 -10.47
C SER A 42 -12.28 0.27 -11.87
N ASP A 43 -11.88 -0.54 -12.84
CA ASP A 43 -11.60 -0.16 -14.23
C ASP A 43 -10.48 0.90 -14.42
N VAL A 44 -9.53 0.96 -13.48
CA VAL A 44 -8.33 1.80 -13.65
C VAL A 44 -7.34 1.12 -14.59
N ASN A 45 -6.72 1.90 -15.49
CA ASN A 45 -5.73 1.39 -16.43
C ASN A 45 -4.55 0.73 -15.71
N VAL A 46 -4.28 -0.54 -16.03
CA VAL A 46 -3.20 -1.34 -15.44
C VAL A 46 -1.83 -0.66 -15.54
N LYS A 47 -1.55 0.09 -16.62
CA LYS A 47 -0.29 0.84 -16.77
C LYS A 47 -0.12 1.89 -15.68
N LEU A 48 -1.19 2.62 -15.36
CA LEU A 48 -1.20 3.63 -14.29
C LEU A 48 -1.05 2.97 -12.91
N VAL A 49 -1.67 1.80 -12.71
CA VAL A 49 -1.54 1.06 -11.44
C VAL A 49 -0.09 0.59 -11.23
N ILE A 50 0.58 0.11 -12.28
CA ILE A 50 2.00 -0.28 -12.23
C ILE A 50 2.88 0.94 -11.94
N GLU A 51 2.62 2.07 -12.61
CA GLU A 51 3.36 3.31 -12.39
C GLU A 51 3.19 3.81 -10.95
N LEU A 52 1.96 3.86 -10.44
CA LEU A 52 1.66 4.20 -9.05
C LEU A 52 2.44 3.32 -8.08
N ARG A 53 2.44 2.00 -8.31
CA ARG A 53 3.20 1.06 -7.47
C ARG A 53 4.70 1.38 -7.47
N ASN A 54 5.26 1.71 -8.62
CA ASN A 54 6.67 2.05 -8.75
C ASN A 54 7.01 3.39 -8.07
N ILE A 55 6.14 4.40 -8.22
CA ILE A 55 6.30 5.70 -7.56
C ILE A 55 6.25 5.53 -6.04
N VAL A 56 5.27 4.79 -5.51
CA VAL A 56 5.14 4.55 -4.07
C VAL A 56 6.33 3.76 -3.52
N LYS A 57 6.80 2.74 -4.23
CA LYS A 57 8.01 2.00 -3.85
C LYS A 57 9.26 2.88 -3.83
N LYS A 58 9.42 3.78 -4.80
CA LYS A 58 10.53 4.74 -4.83
C LYS A 58 10.43 5.78 -3.70
N ALA A 59 9.22 6.26 -3.41
CA ALA A 59 8.99 7.24 -2.35
C ALA A 59 9.27 6.68 -0.95
N LEU A 60 9.13 5.37 -0.76
CA LEU A 60 9.35 4.68 0.52
C LEU A 60 10.80 4.22 0.74
N ASN A 61 11.76 4.78 -0.01
CA ASN A 61 13.20 4.51 0.00
C ASN A 61 13.67 3.60 1.16
N PHE A 62 13.75 2.30 0.89
CA PHE A 62 14.00 1.24 1.87
C PHE A 62 15.34 1.36 2.61
N GLU A 63 16.26 2.22 2.16
CA GLU A 63 17.52 2.50 2.86
C GLU A 63 17.28 3.09 4.26
N GLU A 64 16.22 3.88 4.48
CA GLU A 64 15.83 4.36 5.82
C GLU A 64 15.08 3.31 6.67
N ILE A 65 14.46 2.31 6.04
CA ILE A 65 13.66 1.28 6.71
C ILE A 65 14.54 0.10 7.19
N SER A 66 15.80 0.03 6.75
CA SER A 66 16.77 -1.04 7.09
C SER A 66 17.02 -1.24 8.60
N GLY A 67 16.60 -0.30 9.46
CA GLY A 67 16.65 -0.44 10.92
C GLY A 67 15.40 -1.02 11.59
N GLY A 68 14.31 -1.28 10.85
CA GLY A 68 13.00 -1.56 11.44
C GLY A 68 12.48 -0.33 12.19
N VAL A 69 11.67 0.50 11.53
CA VAL A 69 11.10 1.70 12.16
C VAL A 69 10.03 1.27 13.16
N ASN A 70 10.44 1.13 14.43
CA ASN A 70 9.53 0.88 15.54
C ASN A 70 8.76 2.17 15.86
N LYS A 71 7.46 2.22 15.54
CA LYS A 71 6.61 3.41 15.76
C LYS A 71 6.36 3.78 17.23
N LYS A 72 6.81 2.94 18.18
CA LYS A 72 6.58 3.10 19.63
C LYS A 72 7.81 3.60 20.41
N ARG A 73 8.90 3.98 19.74
CA ARG A 73 10.04 4.64 20.38
C ARG A 73 10.04 6.13 20.10
#